data_AF-A0A1B6HWG5-F1
#
_entry.id   AF-A0A1B6HWG5-F1
#
_cell.length_a   1.000
_cell.length_b   1.000
_cell.length_c   1.000
_cell.angle_alpha   90.00
_cell.angle_beta   90.00
_cell.angle_gamma   90.00
#
_symmetry.space_group_name_H-M   'P 1'
#
loop_
_entity.id
_entity.type
_entity.pdbx_description
1 polymer ?
#
loop_
_entity_poly.entity_id
_entity_poly.type
_entity_poly.pdbx_seq_one_letter_code
_entity_poly.pdbx_strand_id
1 'polypeptide(L)'
;MAPSRLDVIIFGATGYTGKVAVQQILKLVKEKHLSWGVAGRSVTKLKEVLTEVSEKTGENLEDVPVMAADVSDYKSLSEMAVRAKVVVNCVGPYRFYGEPVVKACIENGAHHVDVSGEPQYMERMQLEYNKAAEEKGVYVVSACGFDSIPADMGLIHFIEQFKGEVNSVETYLEIDHVGKVDSAVLNYGTWESAVYGLVHAGELRTLRQKLFPTRLPALLPKLSPRPMLHKNEVVNKWCLPFPGSDRPVMYRSQRFRYEQDKVRPVQVQAYMAFASLLHAIMVIVIGGLFTLMTKTA
;
A
#
# COMPACT_ATOMS: atom_id res chain seq x y z
N MET A 1 14.54 -30.25 14.67
CA MET A 1 13.50 -29.25 15.04
C MET A 1 13.53 -28.16 13.98
N ALA A 2 12.39 -27.77 13.42
CA ALA A 2 12.37 -26.58 12.57
C ALA A 2 12.83 -25.38 13.41
N PRO A 3 13.70 -24.49 12.90
CA PRO A 3 14.10 -23.30 13.64
C PRO A 3 12.85 -22.51 14.05
N SER A 4 12.82 -21.98 15.28
CA SER A 4 11.70 -21.16 15.75
C SER A 4 11.55 -19.93 14.87
N ARG A 5 10.38 -19.76 14.26
CA ARG A 5 10.05 -18.59 13.42
C ARG A 5 9.89 -17.35 14.31
N LEU A 6 10.48 -16.23 13.88
CA LEU A 6 10.17 -14.91 14.42
C LEU A 6 8.73 -14.54 14.08
N ASP A 7 8.05 -13.80 14.95
CA ASP A 7 6.69 -13.35 14.67
C ASP A 7 6.67 -12.36 13.50
N VAL A 8 7.65 -11.44 13.46
CA VAL A 8 7.72 -10.38 12.43
C VAL A 8 9.14 -10.20 11.90
N ILE A 9 9.31 -10.13 10.59
CA ILE A 9 10.52 -9.61 9.95
C ILE A 9 10.18 -8.37 9.15
N ILE A 10 10.89 -7.26 9.41
CA ILE A 10 10.80 -6.04 8.59
C ILE A 10 11.84 -6.14 7.47
N PHE A 11 11.37 -6.34 6.24
CA PHE A 11 12.21 -6.38 5.05
C PHE A 11 12.32 -5.00 4.40
N GLY A 12 13.54 -4.53 4.16
CA GLY A 12 13.79 -3.17 3.67
C GLY A 12 13.95 -2.14 4.79
N ALA A 13 14.37 -2.58 5.98
CA ALA A 13 14.48 -1.73 7.18
C ALA A 13 15.43 -0.52 7.04
N THR A 14 16.33 -0.52 6.05
CA THR A 14 17.22 0.62 5.76
C THR A 14 16.55 1.74 4.96
N GLY A 15 15.40 1.49 4.34
CA GLY A 15 14.63 2.47 3.58
C GLY A 15 13.80 3.41 4.46
N TYR A 16 13.24 4.46 3.87
CA TYR A 16 12.45 5.46 4.60
C TYR A 16 11.29 4.83 5.39
N THR A 17 10.40 4.10 4.71
CA THR A 17 9.29 3.38 5.35
C THR A 17 9.80 2.33 6.35
N GLY A 18 10.86 1.61 6.00
CA GLY A 18 11.44 0.57 6.85
C GLY A 18 11.94 1.12 8.19
N LYS A 19 12.63 2.27 8.19
CA LYS A 19 13.07 2.94 9.43
C LYS A 19 11.89 3.32 10.32
N VAL A 20 10.79 3.83 9.73
CA VAL A 20 9.56 4.13 10.48
C VAL A 20 8.95 2.85 11.05
N ALA A 21 8.89 1.77 10.27
CA ALA A 21 8.38 0.48 10.72
C ALA A 21 9.20 -0.08 11.90
N VAL A 22 10.54 0.03 11.86
CA VAL A 22 11.44 -0.37 12.96
C VAL A 22 11.16 0.43 14.23
N GLN A 23 10.82 1.72 14.13
CA GLN A 23 10.43 2.50 15.32
C GLN A 23 9.06 2.10 15.87
N GLN A 24 8.08 1.83 15.00
CA GLN A 24 6.73 1.48 15.45
C GLN A 24 6.63 0.05 16.02
N ILE A 25 7.40 -0.90 15.50
CA ILE A 25 7.36 -2.30 15.97
C ILE A 25 7.76 -2.41 17.44
N LEU A 26 8.61 -1.51 17.95
CA LEU A 26 9.03 -1.52 19.36
C LEU A 26 7.85 -1.39 20.33
N LYS A 27 6.82 -0.62 19.96
CA LYS A 27 5.59 -0.50 20.77
C LYS A 27 4.85 -1.84 20.82
N LEU A 28 4.65 -2.44 19.65
CA LEU A 28 3.94 -3.71 19.51
C LEU A 28 4.68 -4.86 20.21
N VAL A 29 6.01 -4.90 20.10
CA VAL A 29 6.84 -5.92 20.75
C VAL A 29 6.72 -5.86 22.27
N LYS A 30 6.67 -4.64 22.85
CA LYS A 30 6.45 -4.48 24.30
C LYS A 30 5.05 -4.88 24.72
N GLU A 31 4.04 -4.47 23.96
CA GLU A 31 2.62 -4.72 24.29
C GLU A 31 2.20 -6.18 24.09
N LYS A 32 2.80 -6.86 23.11
CA LYS A 32 2.39 -8.20 22.66
C LYS A 32 3.45 -9.28 22.87
N HIS A 33 4.63 -8.92 23.39
CA HIS A 33 5.77 -9.82 23.61
C HIS A 33 6.18 -10.60 22.34
N LEU A 34 6.27 -9.89 21.21
CA LEU A 34 6.57 -10.49 19.91
C LEU A 34 8.08 -10.62 19.68
N SER A 35 8.49 -11.75 19.11
CA SER A 35 9.82 -11.91 18.53
C SER A 35 9.88 -11.24 17.15
N TRP A 36 10.93 -10.47 16.88
CA TRP A 36 11.03 -9.73 15.63
C TRP A 36 12.47 -9.64 15.13
N GLY A 37 12.65 -9.27 13.86
CA GLY A 37 13.95 -9.06 13.25
C GLY A 37 13.90 -8.12 12.04
N VAL A 38 15.06 -7.82 11.48
CA VAL A 38 15.20 -6.97 10.28
C VAL A 38 15.93 -7.69 9.17
N ALA A 39 15.54 -7.40 7.93
CA ALA A 39 16.14 -7.95 6.74
C ALA A 39 16.37 -6.91 5.64
N GLY A 40 17.39 -7.14 4.83
CA GLY A 40 17.76 -6.26 3.72
C GLY A 40 19.13 -6.59 3.14
N ARG A 41 19.52 -5.87 2.09
CA ARG A 41 20.73 -6.17 1.31
C ARG A 41 22.04 -5.98 2.08
N SER A 42 22.09 -4.97 2.95
CA SER A 42 23.30 -4.60 3.69
C SER A 42 23.13 -4.82 5.18
N VAL A 43 23.72 -5.90 5.69
CA VAL A 43 23.76 -6.22 7.13
C VAL A 43 24.37 -5.09 7.94
N THR A 44 25.40 -4.43 7.44
CA THR A 44 26.03 -3.27 8.08
C THR A 44 25.04 -2.13 8.29
N LYS A 45 24.33 -1.72 7.23
CA LYS A 45 23.31 -0.65 7.33
C LYS A 45 22.13 -1.04 8.21
N LEU A 46 21.77 -2.32 8.26
CA LEU A 46 20.72 -2.80 9.18
C LEU A 46 21.14 -2.61 10.63
N LYS A 47 22.38 -2.95 10.97
CA LYS A 47 22.93 -2.73 12.32
C LYS A 47 23.00 -1.24 12.66
N GLU A 48 23.43 -0.40 11.73
CA GLU A 48 23.43 1.07 11.91
C GLU A 48 22.03 1.61 12.23
N VAL A 49 20.99 1.12 11.53
CA VAL A 49 19.60 1.50 11.82
C VAL A 49 19.16 1.06 13.22
N LEU A 50 19.51 -0.16 13.64
CA LEU A 50 19.20 -0.63 14.99
C LEU A 50 19.92 0.21 16.05
N THR A 51 21.19 0.56 15.85
CA THR A 51 21.93 1.47 16.75
C THR A 51 21.27 2.85 16.80
N GLU A 52 20.95 3.45 15.64
CA GLU A 52 20.29 4.77 15.57
C GLU A 52 18.95 4.78 16.31
N VAL A 53 18.15 3.71 16.18
CA VAL A 53 16.86 3.58 16.86
C VAL A 53 17.04 3.30 18.35
N SER A 54 18.03 2.49 18.72
CA SER A 54 18.39 2.20 20.12
C SER A 54 18.75 3.50 20.86
N GLU A 55 19.63 4.32 20.28
CA GLU A 55 20.04 5.62 20.84
C GLU A 55 18.85 6.58 21.00
N LYS A 56 17.95 6.61 20.02
CA LYS A 56 16.78 7.50 20.03
C LYS A 56 15.71 7.07 21.03
N THR A 57 15.60 5.80 21.33
CA THR A 57 14.49 5.24 22.13
C THR A 57 14.91 4.79 23.52
N GLY A 58 16.21 4.59 23.76
CA GLY A 58 16.73 4.01 25.00
C GLY A 58 16.56 2.49 25.10
N GLU A 59 16.07 1.82 24.05
CA GLU A 59 15.86 0.37 24.03
C GLU A 59 17.13 -0.36 23.60
N ASN A 60 17.46 -1.48 24.24
CA ASN A 60 18.56 -2.34 23.77
C ASN A 60 18.09 -3.19 22.57
N LEU A 61 18.70 -2.95 21.41
CA LEU A 61 18.39 -3.63 20.15
C LEU A 61 19.55 -4.50 19.62
N GLU A 62 20.59 -4.74 20.42
CA GLU A 62 21.79 -5.48 19.98
C GLU A 62 21.48 -6.94 19.60
N ASP A 63 20.54 -7.56 20.30
CA ASP A 63 20.15 -8.96 20.10
C ASP A 63 19.09 -9.15 19.01
N VAL A 64 18.65 -8.07 18.34
CA VAL A 64 17.66 -8.16 17.26
C VAL A 64 18.25 -8.94 16.08
N PRO A 65 17.64 -10.06 15.65
CA PRO A 65 18.09 -10.83 14.50
C PRO A 65 18.16 -9.97 13.22
N VAL A 66 19.33 -10.03 12.56
CA VAL A 66 19.59 -9.36 11.28
C VAL A 66 19.81 -10.41 10.18
N MET A 67 19.13 -10.26 9.05
CA MET A 67 19.22 -11.18 7.92
C MET A 67 19.59 -10.46 6.62
N ALA A 68 20.50 -11.06 5.85
CA ALA A 68 20.76 -10.62 4.49
C ALA A 68 19.63 -11.14 3.58
N ALA A 69 18.99 -10.23 2.83
CA ALA A 69 17.97 -10.57 1.86
C ALA A 69 18.01 -9.57 0.70
N ASP A 70 18.03 -10.07 -0.53
CA ASP A 70 18.07 -9.28 -1.76
C ASP A 70 16.99 -9.77 -2.72
N VAL A 71 16.25 -8.84 -3.31
CA VAL A 71 15.20 -9.14 -4.29
C VAL A 71 15.74 -9.75 -5.60
N SER A 72 17.03 -9.58 -5.85
CA SER A 72 17.76 -10.24 -6.95
C SER A 72 18.24 -11.65 -6.63
N ASP A 73 18.17 -12.07 -5.36
CA ASP A 73 18.54 -13.41 -4.91
C ASP A 73 17.35 -14.10 -4.22
N TYR A 74 16.59 -14.86 -5.01
CA TYR A 74 15.41 -15.59 -4.53
C TYR A 74 15.72 -16.54 -3.36
N LYS A 75 16.92 -17.13 -3.31
CA LYS A 75 17.31 -18.03 -2.22
C LYS A 75 17.34 -17.26 -0.90
N SER A 76 17.90 -16.05 -0.89
CA SER A 76 17.91 -15.19 0.29
C SER A 76 16.50 -14.80 0.77
N LEU A 77 15.56 -14.58 -0.17
CA LEU A 77 14.15 -14.30 0.16
C LEU A 77 13.47 -15.52 0.78
N SER A 78 13.74 -16.72 0.25
CA SER A 78 13.24 -17.98 0.80
C SER A 78 13.78 -18.22 2.21
N GLU A 79 15.09 -17.99 2.44
CA GLU A 79 15.71 -18.13 3.75
C GLU A 79 15.13 -17.15 4.79
N MET A 80 14.81 -15.91 4.37
CA MET A 80 14.08 -14.94 5.20
C MET A 80 12.65 -15.43 5.50
N ALA A 81 11.90 -15.87 4.50
CA ALA A 81 10.52 -16.30 4.65
C ALA A 81 10.38 -17.52 5.57
N VAL A 82 11.30 -18.50 5.49
CA VAL A 82 11.34 -19.66 6.41
C VAL A 82 11.44 -19.24 7.88
N ARG A 83 12.06 -18.09 8.16
CA ARG A 83 12.32 -17.60 9.53
C ARG A 83 11.26 -16.64 10.06
N ALA A 84 10.27 -16.23 9.27
CA ALA A 84 9.25 -15.27 9.67
C ALA A 84 7.86 -15.91 9.71
N LYS A 85 7.00 -15.56 10.67
CA LYS A 85 5.55 -15.77 10.56
C LYS A 85 4.92 -14.71 9.65
N VAL A 86 5.33 -13.45 9.81
CA VAL A 86 4.93 -12.31 8.98
C VAL A 86 6.16 -11.58 8.43
N VAL A 87 6.19 -11.34 7.13
CA VAL A 87 7.15 -10.44 6.47
C VAL A 87 6.45 -9.12 6.19
N VAL A 88 6.94 -8.05 6.81
CA VAL A 88 6.57 -6.66 6.53
C VAL A 88 7.48 -6.15 5.42
N ASN A 89 6.99 -6.14 4.18
CA ASN A 89 7.74 -5.71 3.02
C ASN A 89 7.68 -4.19 2.86
N CYS A 90 8.82 -3.52 3.07
CA CYS A 90 9.01 -2.09 2.82
C CYS A 90 9.88 -1.83 1.58
N VAL A 91 10.08 -2.82 0.71
CA VAL A 91 10.91 -2.71 -0.50
C VAL A 91 10.04 -2.41 -1.71
N GLY A 92 9.99 -1.12 -2.08
CA GLY A 92 9.40 -0.64 -3.32
C GLY A 92 10.46 -0.17 -4.33
N PRO A 93 10.08 0.14 -5.59
CA PRO A 93 8.72 0.02 -6.16
C PRO A 93 8.24 -1.43 -6.27
N TYR A 94 7.02 -1.74 -5.81
CA TYR A 94 6.54 -3.11 -5.63
C TYR A 94 6.22 -3.80 -6.95
N ARG A 95 5.86 -3.03 -7.99
CA ARG A 95 5.71 -3.54 -9.36
C ARG A 95 6.92 -4.37 -9.83
N PHE A 96 8.14 -4.01 -9.42
CA PHE A 96 9.36 -4.70 -9.81
C PHE A 96 9.85 -5.66 -8.74
N TYR A 97 9.76 -5.26 -7.47
CA TYR A 97 10.43 -5.97 -6.38
C TYR A 97 9.50 -6.76 -5.46
N GLY A 98 8.18 -6.55 -5.56
CA GLY A 98 7.21 -7.13 -4.63
C GLY A 98 6.91 -8.60 -4.91
N GLU A 99 6.76 -8.98 -6.18
CA GLU A 99 6.36 -10.35 -6.57
C GLU A 99 7.31 -11.45 -6.05
N PRO A 100 8.65 -11.34 -6.18
CA PRO A 100 9.54 -12.35 -5.63
C PRO A 100 9.37 -12.56 -4.12
N VAL A 101 9.02 -11.50 -3.38
CA VAL A 101 8.80 -11.55 -1.93
C VAL A 101 7.48 -12.25 -1.62
N VAL A 102 6.39 -11.91 -2.34
CA VAL A 102 5.08 -12.59 -2.21
C VAL A 102 5.22 -14.09 -2.47
N LYS A 103 5.89 -14.45 -3.57
CA LYS A 103 6.14 -15.83 -3.95
C LYS A 103 6.92 -16.60 -2.86
N ALA A 104 8.03 -16.04 -2.39
CA ALA A 104 8.84 -16.64 -1.32
C ALA A 104 8.05 -16.82 -0.02
N CYS A 105 7.20 -15.85 0.33
CA CYS A 105 6.33 -15.92 1.51
C CYS A 105 5.32 -17.07 1.39
N ILE A 106 4.60 -17.16 0.27
CA ILE A 106 3.61 -18.23 0.04
C ILE A 106 4.27 -19.61 0.05
N GLU A 107 5.38 -19.79 -0.68
CA GLU A 107 6.06 -21.10 -0.78
C GLU A 107 6.56 -21.61 0.58
N ASN A 108 6.97 -20.70 1.47
CA ASN A 108 7.53 -21.03 2.78
C ASN A 108 6.54 -20.83 3.94
N GLY A 109 5.26 -20.55 3.65
CA GLY A 109 4.20 -20.45 4.65
C GLY A 109 4.26 -19.21 5.54
N ALA A 110 4.91 -18.13 5.09
CA ALA A 110 4.95 -16.83 5.77
C ALA A 110 3.87 -15.90 5.25
N HIS A 111 3.20 -15.19 6.14
CA HIS A 111 2.29 -14.10 5.77
C HIS A 111 3.08 -12.91 5.24
N HIS A 112 2.46 -12.17 4.34
CA HIS A 112 3.06 -11.01 3.69
C HIS A 112 2.18 -9.79 3.91
N VAL A 113 2.79 -8.68 4.31
CA VAL A 113 2.13 -7.38 4.35
C VAL A 113 3.00 -6.32 3.69
N ASP A 114 2.39 -5.37 2.99
CA ASP A 114 3.11 -4.24 2.37
C ASP A 114 2.32 -2.93 2.45
N VAL A 115 3.00 -1.81 2.15
CA VAL A 115 2.38 -0.48 2.08
C VAL A 115 2.21 0.00 0.64
N SER A 116 2.05 -0.91 -0.32
CA SER A 116 1.98 -0.57 -1.74
C SER A 116 0.77 0.32 -2.06
N GLY A 117 1.02 1.42 -2.76
CA GLY A 117 0.01 2.27 -3.39
C GLY A 117 -0.15 2.00 -4.89
N GLU A 118 0.25 0.82 -5.39
CA GLU A 118 0.31 0.51 -6.82
C GLU A 118 -0.81 -0.48 -7.22
N PRO A 119 -1.94 -0.02 -7.80
CA PRO A 119 -3.08 -0.88 -8.12
C PRO A 119 -2.74 -2.05 -9.02
N GLN A 120 -1.83 -1.85 -9.98
CA GLN A 120 -1.44 -2.91 -10.91
C GLN A 120 -0.72 -4.05 -10.20
N TYR A 121 0.19 -3.73 -9.27
CA TYR A 121 0.91 -4.73 -8.51
C TYR A 121 -0.08 -5.52 -7.65
N MET A 122 -0.94 -4.83 -6.89
CA MET A 122 -1.93 -5.48 -6.03
C MET A 122 -2.90 -6.39 -6.79
N GLU A 123 -3.45 -5.90 -7.91
CA GLU A 123 -4.37 -6.67 -8.74
C GLU A 123 -3.66 -7.84 -9.45
N ARG A 124 -2.38 -7.70 -9.81
CA ARG A 124 -1.58 -8.79 -10.39
C ARG A 124 -1.29 -9.88 -9.37
N MET A 125 -0.86 -9.50 -8.16
CA MET A 125 -0.64 -10.46 -7.08
C MET A 125 -1.92 -11.21 -6.73
N GLN A 126 -3.07 -10.53 -6.72
CA GLN A 126 -4.35 -11.21 -6.53
C GLN A 126 -4.65 -12.19 -7.68
N LEU A 127 -4.45 -11.79 -8.94
CA LEU A 127 -4.73 -12.65 -10.09
C LEU A 127 -3.86 -13.91 -10.10
N GLU A 128 -2.57 -13.76 -9.79
CA GLU A 128 -1.57 -14.83 -9.94
C GLU A 128 -1.47 -15.72 -8.70
N TYR A 129 -1.60 -15.15 -7.50
CA TYR A 129 -1.22 -15.83 -6.26
C TYR A 129 -2.39 -16.12 -5.29
N ASN A 130 -3.60 -15.61 -5.52
CA ASN A 130 -4.72 -15.80 -4.57
C ASN A 130 -4.99 -17.28 -4.25
N LYS A 131 -5.02 -18.13 -5.29
CA LYS A 131 -5.25 -19.58 -5.12
C LYS A 131 -4.11 -20.27 -4.36
N ALA A 132 -2.86 -19.96 -4.71
CA ALA A 132 -1.71 -20.56 -4.06
C ALA A 132 -1.59 -20.13 -2.58
N ALA A 133 -1.93 -18.87 -2.28
CA ALA A 133 -1.98 -18.35 -0.93
C ALA A 133 -3.07 -19.03 -0.10
N GLU A 134 -4.27 -19.23 -0.66
CA GLU A 134 -5.38 -19.96 -0.04
C GLU A 134 -4.99 -21.43 0.25
N GLU A 135 -4.45 -22.15 -0.73
CA GLU A 135 -4.00 -23.54 -0.57
C GLU A 135 -2.90 -23.69 0.50
N LYS A 136 -2.07 -22.66 0.68
CA LYS A 136 -1.03 -22.63 1.73
C LYS A 136 -1.51 -22.08 3.07
N GLY A 137 -2.72 -21.53 3.17
CA GLY A 137 -3.19 -20.87 4.39
C GLY A 137 -2.38 -19.61 4.74
N VAL A 138 -1.91 -18.88 3.72
CA VAL A 138 -1.07 -17.69 3.86
C VAL A 138 -1.86 -16.43 3.49
N TYR A 139 -1.84 -15.42 4.36
CA TYR A 139 -2.34 -14.09 4.04
C TYR A 139 -1.32 -13.25 3.28
N VAL A 140 -1.78 -12.58 2.23
CA VAL A 140 -1.05 -11.54 1.49
C VAL A 140 -1.88 -10.26 1.54
N VAL A 141 -1.44 -9.27 2.31
CA VAL A 141 -2.19 -8.04 2.59
C VAL A 141 -1.41 -6.81 2.11
N SER A 142 -1.78 -6.29 0.96
CA SER A 142 -1.21 -5.05 0.41
C SER A 142 -1.98 -3.81 0.88
N ALA A 143 -1.43 -2.63 0.57
CA ALA A 143 -2.05 -1.34 0.87
C ALA A 143 -2.25 -1.04 2.37
N CYS A 144 -1.35 -1.55 3.22
CA CYS A 144 -1.32 -1.25 4.65
C CYS A 144 -0.73 0.14 4.98
N GLY A 145 -0.91 1.11 4.09
CA GLY A 145 -0.36 2.46 4.21
C GLY A 145 -1.43 3.54 4.32
N PHE A 146 -0.99 4.78 4.54
CA PHE A 146 -1.88 5.95 4.58
C PHE A 146 -2.63 6.16 3.26
N ASP A 147 -2.04 5.76 2.12
CA ASP A 147 -2.63 5.91 0.78
C ASP A 147 -3.87 5.02 0.52
N SER A 148 -4.36 4.29 1.53
CA SER A 148 -5.48 3.36 1.36
C SER A 148 -6.24 3.06 2.64
N ILE A 149 -5.56 2.89 3.78
CA ILE A 149 -6.23 2.53 5.05
C ILE A 149 -7.34 3.52 5.42
N PRO A 150 -7.11 4.85 5.46
CA PRO A 150 -8.13 5.81 5.86
C PRO A 150 -9.35 5.80 4.94
N ALA A 151 -9.13 5.69 3.61
CA ALA A 151 -10.21 5.66 2.65
C ALA A 151 -11.03 4.36 2.75
N ASP A 152 -10.37 3.21 2.80
CA ASP A 152 -11.05 1.91 2.82
C ASP A 152 -11.73 1.63 4.15
N MET A 153 -11.01 1.71 5.28
CA MET A 153 -11.61 1.51 6.60
C MET A 153 -12.64 2.59 6.92
N GLY A 154 -12.40 3.84 6.51
CA GLY A 154 -13.35 4.93 6.65
C GLY A 154 -14.64 4.68 5.90
N LEU A 155 -14.57 4.13 4.68
CA LEU A 155 -15.74 3.71 3.92
C LEU A 155 -16.52 2.60 4.63
N ILE A 156 -15.83 1.56 5.10
CA ILE A 156 -16.48 0.44 5.81
C ILE A 156 -17.20 0.96 7.05
N HIS A 157 -16.50 1.75 7.86
CA HIS A 157 -17.06 2.37 9.05
C HIS A 157 -18.27 3.26 8.71
N PHE A 158 -18.17 4.11 7.69
CA PHE A 158 -19.26 4.96 7.24
C PHE A 158 -20.51 4.14 6.88
N ILE A 159 -20.34 3.06 6.11
CA ILE A 159 -21.45 2.19 5.71
C ILE A 159 -22.13 1.56 6.93
N GLU A 160 -21.35 1.10 7.91
CA GLU A 160 -21.87 0.47 9.12
C GLU A 160 -22.64 1.44 10.04
N GLN A 161 -22.21 2.69 10.09
CA GLN A 161 -22.84 3.71 10.93
C GLN A 161 -23.99 4.45 10.23
N PHE A 162 -24.09 4.38 8.91
CA PHE A 162 -25.09 5.11 8.15
C PHE A 162 -26.50 4.54 8.37
N LYS A 163 -27.44 5.38 8.81
CA LYS A 163 -28.84 4.99 9.00
C LYS A 163 -29.57 4.96 7.66
N GLY A 164 -29.41 3.87 6.92
CA GLY A 164 -30.08 3.64 5.65
C GLY A 164 -29.19 2.85 4.67
N GLU A 165 -29.62 2.78 3.42
CA GLU A 165 -28.81 2.15 2.36
C GLU A 165 -27.88 3.18 1.73
N VAL A 166 -26.56 2.98 1.87
CA VAL A 166 -25.57 3.80 1.18
C VAL A 166 -25.54 3.43 -0.30
N ASN A 167 -25.87 4.38 -1.18
CA ASN A 167 -25.76 4.17 -2.61
C ASN A 167 -24.35 4.46 -3.16
N SER A 168 -23.73 5.53 -2.69
CA SER A 168 -22.47 6.04 -3.22
C SER A 168 -21.72 6.89 -2.19
N VAL A 169 -20.39 6.88 -2.27
CA VAL A 169 -19.49 7.68 -1.45
C VAL A 169 -18.43 8.33 -2.34
N GLU A 170 -18.16 9.61 -2.10
CA GLU A 170 -17.04 10.34 -2.66
C GLU A 170 -16.07 10.69 -1.53
N THR A 171 -14.80 10.29 -1.64
CA THR A 171 -13.76 10.63 -0.68
C THR A 171 -12.92 11.80 -1.18
N TYR A 172 -12.48 12.66 -0.25
CA TYR A 172 -11.66 13.84 -0.54
C TYR A 172 -10.42 13.82 0.34
N LEU A 173 -9.26 13.55 -0.25
CA LEU A 173 -7.97 13.65 0.42
C LEU A 173 -7.54 15.11 0.49
N GLU A 174 -7.29 15.56 1.71
CA GLU A 174 -6.76 16.88 2.01
C GLU A 174 -5.42 16.72 2.74
N ILE A 175 -4.41 17.43 2.26
CA ILE A 175 -3.10 17.46 2.90
C ILE A 175 -2.90 18.88 3.44
N ASP A 176 -3.12 19.04 4.73
CA ASP A 176 -2.79 20.28 5.44
C ASP A 176 -1.33 20.24 5.88
N HIS A 177 -0.53 21.15 5.35
CA HIS A 177 0.84 21.35 5.81
C HIS A 177 0.85 22.27 7.02
N VAL A 178 1.19 21.72 8.19
CA VAL A 178 1.52 22.52 9.37
C VAL A 178 3.01 22.84 9.33
N GLY A 179 3.38 24.04 8.87
CA GLY A 179 4.76 24.56 8.89
C GLY A 179 5.39 24.80 7.52
N LYS A 180 6.68 25.21 7.51
CA LYS A 180 7.46 25.39 6.28
C LYS A 180 7.81 24.03 5.69
N VAL A 181 7.55 23.87 4.39
CA VAL A 181 7.97 22.70 3.61
C VAL A 181 9.32 23.02 2.97
N ASP A 182 10.41 22.73 3.69
CA ASP A 182 11.78 22.99 3.22
C ASP A 182 12.36 21.83 2.39
N SER A 183 11.57 20.78 2.10
CA SER A 183 12.00 19.60 1.34
C SER A 183 10.87 18.97 0.54
N ALA A 184 11.18 18.01 -0.34
CA ALA A 184 10.19 17.31 -1.14
C ALA A 184 9.17 16.58 -0.24
N VAL A 185 7.88 16.82 -0.49
CA VAL A 185 6.75 16.21 0.25
C VAL A 185 6.64 14.70 0.00
N LEU A 186 7.17 14.22 -1.13
CA LEU A 186 7.14 12.81 -1.54
C LEU A 186 8.54 12.19 -1.40
N ASN A 187 8.62 11.02 -0.77
CA ASN A 187 9.85 10.24 -0.75
C ASN A 187 10.13 9.63 -2.14
N TYR A 188 11.40 9.26 -2.39
CA TYR A 188 11.84 8.73 -3.69
C TYR A 188 11.11 7.46 -4.13
N GLY A 189 10.80 6.54 -3.21
CA GLY A 189 10.07 5.32 -3.56
C GLY A 189 8.63 5.59 -4.01
N THR A 190 7.97 6.54 -3.36
CA THR A 190 6.65 7.02 -3.78
C THR A 190 6.74 7.72 -5.15
N TRP A 191 7.80 8.50 -5.37
CA TRP A 191 8.05 9.15 -6.66
C TRP A 191 8.20 8.14 -7.80
N GLU A 192 9.06 7.13 -7.66
CA GLU A 192 9.22 6.07 -8.67
C GLU A 192 7.91 5.31 -8.90
N SER A 193 7.19 4.95 -7.83
CA SER A 193 5.90 4.24 -7.95
C SER A 193 4.88 5.05 -8.76
N ALA A 194 4.85 6.38 -8.59
CA ALA A 194 3.99 7.25 -9.38
C ALA A 194 4.39 7.29 -10.87
N VAL A 195 5.71 7.29 -11.16
CA VAL A 195 6.25 7.26 -12.54
C VAL A 195 5.74 6.02 -13.25
N TYR A 196 6.00 4.86 -12.67
CA TYR A 196 5.64 3.59 -13.30
C TYR A 196 4.14 3.33 -13.26
N GLY A 197 3.42 3.89 -12.29
CA GLY A 197 1.95 3.89 -12.27
C GLY A 197 1.35 4.53 -13.53
N LEU A 198 1.89 5.68 -13.96
CA LEU A 198 1.40 6.39 -15.14
C LEU A 198 1.83 5.75 -16.46
N VAL A 199 3.10 5.31 -16.59
CA VAL A 199 3.60 4.61 -17.79
C VAL A 199 2.76 3.39 -18.12
N HIS A 200 2.42 2.61 -17.09
CA HIS A 200 1.78 1.31 -17.24
C HIS A 200 0.27 1.33 -16.95
N ALA A 201 -0.36 2.51 -16.95
CA ALA A 201 -1.79 2.65 -16.66
C ALA A 201 -2.69 1.86 -17.63
N GLY A 202 -2.24 1.65 -18.87
CA GLY A 202 -2.95 0.86 -19.88
C GLY A 202 -3.09 -0.62 -19.54
N GLU A 203 -2.17 -1.18 -18.74
CA GLU A 203 -2.17 -2.60 -18.36
C GLU A 203 -3.32 -2.96 -17.41
N LEU A 204 -3.76 -1.99 -16.60
CA LEU A 204 -4.83 -2.17 -15.61
C LEU A 204 -6.14 -2.63 -16.25
N ARG A 205 -6.43 -2.19 -17.48
CA ARG A 205 -7.67 -2.59 -18.16
C ARG A 205 -7.68 -4.10 -18.42
N THR A 206 -6.62 -4.61 -19.03
CA THR A 206 -6.48 -6.04 -19.36
C THR A 206 -6.41 -6.89 -18.10
N LEU A 207 -5.69 -6.41 -17.08
CA LEU A 207 -5.59 -7.08 -15.79
C LEU A 207 -6.96 -7.24 -15.12
N ARG A 208 -7.73 -6.14 -15.05
CA ARG A 208 -9.10 -6.15 -14.48
C ARG A 208 -10.05 -7.03 -15.27
N GLN A 209 -9.95 -7.09 -16.60
CA GLN A 209 -10.79 -7.99 -17.39
C GLN A 209 -10.56 -9.47 -17.00
N LYS A 210 -9.32 -9.85 -16.68
CA LYS A 210 -8.97 -11.21 -16.24
C LYS A 210 -9.37 -11.46 -14.79
N LEU A 211 -9.05 -10.53 -13.89
CA LEU A 211 -9.29 -10.66 -12.45
C LEU A 211 -10.79 -10.59 -12.11
N PHE A 212 -11.54 -9.80 -12.87
CA PHE A 212 -12.93 -9.45 -12.60
C PHE A 212 -13.83 -9.77 -13.80
N PRO A 213 -13.97 -11.07 -14.17
CA PRO A 213 -14.74 -11.46 -15.36
C PRO A 213 -16.23 -11.12 -15.22
N THR A 214 -16.76 -11.22 -14.00
CA THR A 214 -18.13 -10.84 -13.66
C THR A 214 -18.16 -9.42 -13.10
N ARG A 215 -19.09 -8.60 -13.59
CA ARG A 215 -19.30 -7.24 -13.08
C ARG A 215 -20.16 -7.27 -11.82
N LEU A 216 -19.90 -6.34 -10.91
CA LEU A 216 -20.80 -6.03 -9.81
C LEU A 216 -22.18 -5.57 -10.34
N PRO A 217 -23.26 -5.76 -9.58
CA PRO A 217 -24.58 -5.31 -9.96
C PRO A 217 -24.58 -3.81 -10.26
N ALA A 218 -25.39 -3.39 -11.23
CA ALA A 218 -25.58 -1.98 -11.51
C ALA A 218 -26.37 -1.34 -10.35
N LEU A 219 -25.82 -0.27 -9.78
CA LEU A 219 -26.45 0.48 -8.70
C LEU A 219 -27.12 1.73 -9.27
N LEU A 220 -28.33 2.02 -8.80
CA LEU A 220 -29.12 3.18 -9.19
C LEU A 220 -29.47 4.02 -7.95
N PRO A 221 -29.34 5.36 -8.02
CA PRO A 221 -28.81 6.13 -9.15
C PRO A 221 -27.31 5.90 -9.35
N LYS A 222 -26.85 5.96 -10.60
CA LYS A 222 -25.41 5.82 -10.92
C LYS A 222 -24.65 7.02 -10.37
N LEU A 223 -23.49 6.77 -9.77
CA LEU A 223 -22.55 7.81 -9.38
C LEU A 223 -21.85 8.35 -10.63
N SER A 224 -22.26 9.55 -11.05
CA SER A 224 -21.64 10.24 -12.18
C SER A 224 -20.27 10.77 -11.79
N PRO A 225 -19.19 10.50 -12.56
CA PRO A 225 -17.90 11.08 -12.29
C PRO A 225 -17.96 12.61 -12.47
N ARG A 226 -17.35 13.33 -11.53
CA ARG A 226 -17.17 14.78 -11.62
C ARG A 226 -16.16 15.16 -12.71
N PRO A 227 -16.24 16.39 -13.26
CA PRO A 227 -15.21 16.91 -14.17
C PRO A 227 -13.81 16.84 -13.56
N MET A 228 -12.79 16.71 -14.43
CA MET A 228 -11.39 16.56 -14.02
C MET A 228 -10.92 17.65 -13.06
N LEU A 229 -11.39 18.88 -13.24
CA LEU A 229 -11.21 20.00 -12.33
C LEU A 229 -12.59 20.56 -11.99
N HIS A 230 -12.93 20.59 -10.71
CA HIS A 230 -14.22 21.12 -10.26
C HIS A 230 -14.09 21.72 -8.85
N LYS A 231 -15.01 22.61 -8.49
CA LYS A 231 -15.19 23.04 -7.10
C LYS A 231 -16.21 22.13 -6.44
N ASN A 232 -15.93 21.63 -5.24
CA ASN A 232 -16.86 20.84 -4.46
C ASN A 232 -17.39 21.66 -3.28
N GLU A 233 -18.70 21.62 -3.06
CA GLU A 233 -19.39 22.42 -2.04
C GLU A 233 -19.20 21.86 -0.62
N VAL A 234 -19.05 20.54 -0.48
CA VAL A 234 -18.90 19.87 0.82
C VAL A 234 -17.57 20.23 1.48
N VAL A 235 -16.48 20.15 0.70
CA VAL A 235 -15.14 20.53 1.18
C VAL A 235 -14.78 21.99 0.91
N ASN A 236 -15.65 22.73 0.19
CA ASN A 236 -15.43 24.11 -0.27
C ASN A 236 -14.05 24.34 -0.92
N LYS A 237 -13.57 23.36 -1.71
CA LYS A 237 -12.22 23.34 -2.30
C LYS A 237 -12.24 22.95 -3.77
N TRP A 238 -11.15 23.26 -4.46
CA TRP A 238 -10.91 22.79 -5.82
C TRP A 238 -10.42 21.35 -5.79
N CYS A 239 -10.99 20.49 -6.62
CA CYS A 239 -10.76 19.05 -6.55
C CYS A 239 -10.31 18.48 -7.90
N LEU A 240 -9.45 17.47 -7.81
CA LEU A 240 -9.01 16.63 -8.93
C LEU A 240 -9.30 15.15 -8.60
N PRO A 241 -9.55 14.28 -9.58
CA PRO A 241 -9.53 12.83 -9.36
C PRO A 241 -8.21 12.40 -8.71
N PHE A 242 -8.31 11.56 -7.69
CA PHE A 242 -7.12 10.99 -7.07
C PHE A 242 -6.57 9.84 -7.93
N PRO A 243 -5.32 9.93 -8.43
CA PRO A 243 -4.77 8.93 -9.34
C PRO A 243 -4.19 7.69 -8.63
N GLY A 244 -4.26 7.63 -7.30
CA GLY A 244 -3.64 6.57 -6.48
C GLY A 244 -4.54 5.38 -6.18
N SER A 245 -4.25 4.73 -5.05
CA SER A 245 -4.75 3.38 -4.74
C SER A 245 -6.10 3.33 -4.02
N ASP A 246 -6.55 4.41 -3.37
CA ASP A 246 -7.84 4.51 -2.66
C ASP A 246 -9.01 3.87 -3.42
N ARG A 247 -9.33 4.37 -4.62
CA ARG A 247 -10.51 3.89 -5.36
C ARG A 247 -10.38 2.41 -5.74
N PRO A 248 -9.26 1.93 -6.31
CA PRO A 248 -9.04 0.50 -6.52
C PRO A 248 -9.17 -0.36 -5.26
N VAL A 249 -8.62 0.07 -4.12
CA VAL A 249 -8.69 -0.67 -2.85
C VAL A 249 -10.13 -0.73 -2.34
N MET A 250 -10.80 0.42 -2.22
CA MET A 250 -12.22 0.47 -1.86
C MET A 250 -13.09 -0.41 -2.75
N TYR A 251 -12.84 -0.38 -4.07
CA TYR A 251 -13.57 -1.24 -5.01
C TYR A 251 -13.35 -2.73 -4.73
N ARG A 252 -12.11 -3.15 -4.44
CA ARG A 252 -11.80 -4.55 -4.10
C ARG A 252 -12.48 -4.98 -2.81
N SER A 253 -12.49 -4.13 -1.78
CA SER A 253 -13.19 -4.39 -0.52
C SER A 253 -14.71 -4.49 -0.72
N GLN A 254 -15.32 -3.58 -1.48
CA GLN A 254 -16.75 -3.67 -1.83
C GLN A 254 -17.08 -4.93 -2.63
N ARG A 255 -16.20 -5.34 -3.54
CA ARG A 255 -16.38 -6.56 -4.31
C ARG A 255 -16.30 -7.80 -3.42
N PHE A 256 -15.30 -7.88 -2.56
CA PHE A 256 -15.14 -9.00 -1.62
C PHE A 256 -16.40 -9.17 -0.76
N ARG A 257 -16.89 -8.08 -0.17
CA ARG A 257 -18.11 -8.09 0.65
C ARG A 257 -19.36 -8.52 -0.12
N TYR A 258 -19.45 -8.17 -1.40
CA TYR A 258 -20.54 -8.65 -2.25
C TYR A 258 -20.44 -10.14 -2.56
N GLU A 259 -19.25 -10.60 -2.96
CA GLU A 259 -19.04 -11.98 -3.39
C GLU A 259 -19.06 -12.97 -2.22
N GLN A 260 -18.47 -12.60 -1.08
CA GLN A 260 -18.32 -13.46 0.10
C GLN A 260 -19.41 -13.21 1.13
N ASP A 261 -19.56 -11.97 1.59
CA ASP A 261 -20.46 -11.64 2.70
C ASP A 261 -21.92 -11.39 2.26
N LYS A 262 -22.17 -11.41 0.95
CA LYS A 262 -23.48 -11.12 0.32
C LYS A 262 -24.02 -9.73 0.69
N VAL A 263 -23.12 -8.78 0.97
CA VAL A 263 -23.47 -7.40 1.27
C VAL A 263 -23.56 -6.61 -0.04
N ARG A 264 -24.61 -5.79 -0.19
CA ARG A 264 -24.77 -4.90 -1.34
C ARG A 264 -23.56 -3.94 -1.45
N PRO A 265 -22.91 -3.81 -2.63
CA PRO A 265 -21.77 -2.93 -2.78
C PRO A 265 -22.17 -1.46 -2.78
N VAL A 266 -21.18 -0.59 -2.58
CA VAL A 266 -21.31 0.88 -2.66
C VAL A 266 -20.46 1.42 -3.81
N GLN A 267 -20.98 2.42 -4.53
CA GLN A 267 -20.23 3.12 -5.58
C GLN A 267 -19.23 4.08 -4.94
N VAL A 268 -17.97 4.06 -5.38
CA VAL A 268 -16.91 4.87 -4.78
C VAL A 268 -16.15 5.69 -5.81
N GLN A 269 -15.85 6.94 -5.46
CA GLN A 269 -14.90 7.79 -6.16
C GLN A 269 -13.98 8.47 -5.15
N ALA A 270 -12.73 8.72 -5.57
CA ALA A 270 -11.71 9.35 -4.74
C ALA A 270 -11.17 10.60 -5.44
N TYR A 271 -11.03 11.67 -4.68
CA TYR A 271 -10.59 12.99 -5.13
C TYR A 271 -9.52 13.54 -4.19
N MET A 272 -8.67 14.43 -4.70
CA MET A 272 -7.81 15.30 -3.88
C MET A 272 -8.39 16.70 -3.84
N ALA A 273 -8.38 17.33 -2.68
CA ALA A 273 -8.84 18.70 -2.45
C ALA A 273 -7.65 19.66 -2.26
N PHE A 274 -7.73 20.82 -2.91
CA PHE A 274 -6.69 21.84 -2.92
C PHE A 274 -7.22 23.18 -2.40
N ALA A 275 -6.36 23.88 -1.66
CA ALA A 275 -6.69 25.18 -1.07
C ALA A 275 -7.01 26.27 -2.11
N SER A 276 -6.48 26.17 -3.33
CA SER A 276 -6.80 27.14 -4.40
C SER A 276 -6.80 26.50 -5.79
N LEU A 277 -7.47 27.17 -6.73
CA LEU A 277 -7.51 26.79 -8.15
C LEU A 277 -6.10 26.71 -8.74
N LEU A 278 -5.23 27.64 -8.36
CA LEU A 278 -3.86 27.69 -8.86
C LEU A 278 -3.08 26.43 -8.46
N HIS A 279 -3.22 25.95 -7.22
CA HIS A 279 -2.58 24.70 -6.78
C HIS A 279 -3.07 23.49 -7.59
N ALA A 280 -4.39 23.39 -7.82
CA ALA A 280 -4.95 22.31 -8.63
C ALA A 280 -4.41 22.36 -10.09
N ILE A 281 -4.34 23.56 -10.69
CA ILE A 281 -3.78 23.72 -12.04
C ILE A 281 -2.30 23.35 -12.07
N MET A 282 -1.50 23.77 -11.09
CA MET A 282 -0.08 23.40 -11.00
C MET A 282 0.10 21.89 -10.94
N VAL A 283 -0.72 21.17 -10.16
CA VAL A 283 -0.69 19.70 -10.09
C VAL A 283 -1.03 19.07 -11.43
N ILE A 284 -2.04 19.58 -12.16
CA ILE A 284 -2.35 19.12 -13.53
C ILE A 284 -1.15 19.33 -14.46
N VAL A 285 -0.54 20.52 -14.44
CA VAL A 285 0.60 20.87 -15.31
C VAL A 285 1.79 19.98 -15.00
N ILE A 286 2.14 19.81 -13.72
CA ILE A 286 3.23 18.94 -13.27
C ILE A 286 2.93 17.49 -13.69
N GLY A 287 1.72 16.98 -13.45
CA GLY A 287 1.33 15.63 -13.87
C GLY A 287 1.36 15.43 -15.40
N GLY A 288 1.02 16.46 -16.17
CA GLY A 288 1.09 16.47 -17.63
C GLY A 288 2.53 16.45 -18.15
N LEU A 289 3.39 17.33 -17.64
CA LEU A 289 4.83 17.35 -17.92
C LEU A 289 5.47 16.02 -17.57
N PHE A 290 5.11 15.49 -16.40
CA PHE A 290 5.55 14.18 -15.93
C PHE A 290 5.17 13.08 -16.91
N THR A 291 3.89 12.98 -17.28
CA THR A 291 3.42 11.98 -18.25
C THR A 291 4.17 12.07 -19.58
N LEU A 292 4.48 13.29 -20.04
CA LEU A 292 5.27 13.50 -21.25
C LEU A 292 6.70 12.97 -21.10
N MET A 293 7.38 13.30 -20.00
CA MET A 293 8.75 12.86 -19.72
C MET A 293 8.86 11.34 -19.60
N THR A 294 7.82 10.68 -19.05
CA THR A 294 7.80 9.22 -18.92
C THR A 294 7.62 8.47 -20.24
N LYS A 295 7.16 9.12 -21.30
CA LYS A 295 7.02 8.51 -22.65
C LYS A 295 8.26 8.65 -23.51
N THR A 296 9.20 9.49 -23.10
CA THR A 296 10.43 9.80 -23.83
C THR A 296 11.68 9.10 -23.28
N ALA A 297 11.51 8.28 -22.25
CA ALA A 297 12.54 7.43 -21.65
C ALA A 297 12.27 5.96 -22.00
#